data_AF-A0AA35UE13-F1
#
_entry.id   AF-A0AA35UE13-F1
#
_cell.length_a   1.000
_cell.length_b   1.000
_cell.length_c   1.000
_cell.angle_alpha   90.00
_cell.angle_beta   90.00
_cell.angle_gamma   90.00
#
_symmetry.space_group_name_H-M   'P 1'
#
loop_
_entity.id
_entity.type
_entity.pdbx_description
1 polymer ?
#
loop_
_entity_poly.entity_id
_entity_poly.type
_entity_poly.pdbx_seq_one_letter_code
_entity_poly.pdbx_strand_id
1 'polypeptide(L)'
;MAKRRITYLTDALIITCIVQSARADAVVEAAQNVGAQGATVTYARGTGLRERMGLLGVTIDEQKEMIRIIVSEEQADRVFEAMFLAGQLDRPGMGIMFMNDLTRVATFIPDDVLDAAQRSEREGGDTL
;
A
#
# COMPACT_ATOMS: atom_id res chain seq x y z
N MET A 1 28.72 10.49 22.30
CA MET A 1 27.51 10.63 21.46
C MET A 1 26.94 9.25 21.22
N ALA A 2 25.66 9.01 21.53
CA ALA A 2 25.04 7.70 21.33
C ALA A 2 25.06 7.33 19.83
N LYS A 3 25.50 6.10 19.52
CA LYS A 3 25.64 5.61 18.14
C LYS A 3 24.23 5.42 17.55
N ARG A 4 23.79 6.35 16.71
CA ARG A 4 22.49 6.24 16.01
C ARG A 4 22.57 5.05 15.05
N ARG A 5 21.70 4.06 15.23
CA ARG A 5 21.55 2.90 14.32
C ARG A 5 20.26 3.04 13.53
N ILE A 6 20.28 2.62 12.28
CA ILE A 6 19.08 2.49 11.45
C ILE A 6 18.75 1.00 11.37
N THR A 7 17.54 0.63 11.77
CA THR A 7 16.99 -0.71 11.52
C THR A 7 16.23 -0.68 10.21
N TYR A 8 16.51 -1.65 9.34
CA TYR A 8 15.84 -1.81 8.06
C TYR A 8 14.87 -2.99 8.14
N LEU A 9 13.63 -2.78 7.71
CA LEU A 9 12.68 -3.84 7.41
C LEU A 9 12.99 -4.37 6.00
N THR A 10 13.06 -5.68 5.87
CA THR A 10 13.23 -6.40 4.60
C THR A 10 11.91 -7.05 4.18
N ASP A 11 11.86 -7.62 2.97
CA ASP A 11 10.74 -8.46 2.50
C ASP A 11 9.39 -7.72 2.55
N ALA A 12 9.45 -6.45 2.16
CA ALA A 12 8.33 -5.53 2.14
C ALA A 12 8.08 -5.04 0.72
N LEU A 13 6.81 -4.86 0.38
CA LEU A 13 6.36 -4.29 -0.87
C LEU A 13 5.57 -3.02 -0.62
N ILE A 14 5.52 -2.15 -1.62
CA ILE A 14 4.59 -1.02 -1.63
C ILE A 14 3.53 -1.24 -2.69
N ILE A 15 2.27 -1.20 -2.27
CA ILE A 15 1.12 -1.16 -3.17
C ILE A 15 0.77 0.31 -3.38
N THR A 16 0.70 0.73 -4.64
CA THR A 16 0.24 2.06 -5.04
C THR A 16 -1.04 1.92 -5.83
N CYS A 17 -2.13 2.48 -5.30
CA CYS A 17 -3.44 2.49 -5.94
C CYS A 17 -3.85 3.94 -6.24
N ILE A 18 -4.17 4.23 -7.49
CA ILE A 18 -4.59 5.55 -7.96
C ILE A 18 -6.05 5.44 -8.37
N VAL A 19 -6.94 6.16 -7.69
CA VAL A 19 -8.39 6.12 -7.89
C VAL A 19 -8.95 7.52 -8.16
N GLN A 20 -10.22 7.60 -8.57
CA GLN A 20 -10.96 8.86 -8.58
C GLN A 20 -11.12 9.43 -7.16
N SER A 21 -11.26 10.75 -7.04
CA SER A 21 -11.45 11.41 -5.75
C SER A 21 -12.66 10.88 -4.96
N ALA A 22 -12.59 11.01 -3.64
CA ALA A 22 -13.58 10.51 -2.68
C ALA A 22 -13.76 8.98 -2.69
N ARG A 23 -12.74 8.24 -3.12
CA ARG A 23 -12.73 6.76 -3.10
C ARG A 23 -11.61 6.18 -2.26
N ALA A 24 -10.63 6.97 -1.86
CA ALA A 24 -9.50 6.48 -1.08
C ALA A 24 -9.93 5.79 0.21
N ASP A 25 -10.88 6.36 0.95
CA ASP A 25 -11.29 5.85 2.25
C ASP A 25 -11.81 4.40 2.19
N ALA A 26 -12.66 4.08 1.22
CA ALA A 26 -13.19 2.73 1.05
C ALA A 26 -12.09 1.71 0.69
N VAL A 27 -11.10 2.14 -0.10
CA VAL A 27 -9.96 1.27 -0.47
C VAL A 27 -9.02 1.07 0.72
N VAL A 28 -8.78 2.12 1.51
CA VAL A 28 -7.97 2.05 2.73
C VAL A 28 -8.64 1.16 3.77
N GLU A 29 -9.95 1.29 3.96
CA GLU A 29 -10.73 0.45 4.87
C GLU A 29 -10.66 -1.03 4.45
N ALA A 30 -10.81 -1.33 3.17
CA ALA A 30 -10.69 -2.69 2.64
C ALA A 30 -9.30 -3.29 2.91
N ALA A 31 -8.24 -2.51 2.73
CA ALA A 31 -6.87 -2.93 3.03
C ALA A 31 -6.68 -3.22 4.53
N GLN A 32 -7.20 -2.35 5.40
CA GLN A 32 -7.10 -2.50 6.85
C GLN A 32 -7.86 -3.74 7.35
N ASN A 33 -9.03 -4.01 6.78
CA ASN A 33 -9.84 -5.20 7.11
C ASN A 33 -9.11 -6.53 6.81
N VAL A 34 -8.12 -6.50 5.91
CA VAL A 34 -7.25 -7.63 5.60
C VAL A 34 -5.82 -7.46 6.13
N GLY A 35 -5.64 -6.66 7.18
CA GLY A 35 -4.42 -6.63 7.99
C GLY A 35 -3.40 -5.55 7.63
N ALA A 36 -3.65 -4.69 6.64
CA ALA A 36 -2.80 -3.54 6.39
C ALA A 36 -2.77 -2.60 7.60
N GLN A 37 -1.59 -2.22 8.06
CA GLN A 37 -1.41 -1.42 9.28
C GLN A 37 -1.76 0.07 9.10
N GLY A 38 -1.74 0.56 7.86
CA GLY A 38 -2.00 1.96 7.56
C GLY A 38 -1.79 2.28 6.09
N ALA A 39 -2.14 3.51 5.71
CA ALA A 39 -2.00 3.99 4.35
C ALA A 39 -1.59 5.46 4.35
N THR A 40 -0.80 5.86 3.35
CA THR A 40 -0.57 7.26 3.02
C THR A 40 -1.44 7.62 1.82
N VAL A 41 -2.27 8.64 1.95
CA VAL A 41 -3.12 9.15 0.86
C VAL A 41 -2.61 10.52 0.41
N THR A 42 -2.42 10.70 -0.89
CA THR A 42 -2.06 11.98 -1.50
C THR A 42 -3.06 12.36 -2.59
N TYR A 43 -3.33 13.65 -2.71
CA TYR A 43 -4.11 14.18 -3.84
C TYR A 43 -3.21 14.30 -5.07
N ALA A 44 -3.71 13.85 -6.20
CA ALA A 44 -3.01 13.85 -7.47
C ALA A 44 -3.89 14.40 -8.59
N ARG A 45 -3.28 14.68 -9.74
CA ARG A 45 -3.97 15.04 -10.96
C ARG A 45 -3.58 14.09 -12.08
N GLY A 46 -4.55 13.56 -12.83
CA GLY A 46 -4.28 12.61 -13.90
C GLY A 46 -5.34 12.64 -14.99
N THR A 47 -4.90 12.62 -16.25
CA THR A 47 -5.78 12.72 -17.44
C THR A 47 -6.01 11.37 -18.14
N GLY A 48 -5.23 10.33 -17.83
CA GLY A 48 -5.48 8.92 -18.18
C GLY A 48 -6.25 8.62 -19.48
N LEU A 49 -7.26 7.75 -19.40
CA LEU A 49 -8.06 7.30 -20.56
C LEU A 49 -9.05 8.36 -21.09
N ARG A 50 -9.06 9.56 -20.50
CA ARG A 50 -10.06 10.61 -20.77
C ARG A 50 -10.07 11.03 -22.23
N GLU A 51 -8.89 11.14 -22.84
CA GLU A 51 -8.74 11.53 -24.26
C GLU A 51 -9.23 10.46 -25.24
N ARG A 52 -9.26 9.18 -24.83
CA ARG A 52 -9.64 8.06 -25.70
C ARG A 52 -11.09 7.60 -25.55
N MET A 53 -11.81 8.11 -24.55
CA MET A 53 -13.18 7.67 -24.21
C MET A 53 -14.31 8.55 -24.78
N GLY A 54 -14.01 9.61 -25.53
CA GLY A 54 -15.03 10.48 -26.11
C GLY A 54 -15.94 11.13 -25.05
N LEU A 55 -17.27 11.08 -25.23
CA LEU A 55 -18.25 11.65 -24.28
C LEU A 55 -18.15 11.04 -22.86
N LEU A 56 -17.72 9.78 -22.73
CA LEU A 56 -17.48 9.12 -21.43
C LEU A 56 -16.24 9.67 -20.70
N GLY A 57 -15.33 10.33 -21.41
CA GLY A 57 -14.19 11.02 -20.80
C GLY A 57 -14.60 12.30 -20.06
N VAL A 58 -15.70 12.94 -20.44
CA VAL A 58 -16.12 14.21 -19.83
C VAL A 58 -16.42 14.05 -18.34
N THR A 59 -16.95 12.89 -17.94
CA THR A 59 -17.29 12.57 -16.54
C THR A 59 -16.08 12.16 -15.68
N ILE A 60 -14.91 11.96 -16.27
CA ILE A 60 -13.71 11.59 -15.52
C ILE A 60 -13.07 12.85 -14.95
N ASP A 61 -13.03 12.97 -13.63
CA ASP A 61 -12.34 14.06 -12.96
C ASP A 61 -10.82 13.98 -13.17
N GLU A 62 -10.18 15.12 -13.32
CA GLU A 62 -8.71 15.22 -13.31
C GLU A 62 -8.15 14.99 -11.93
N GLN A 63 -8.93 15.29 -10.88
CA GLN A 63 -8.54 15.04 -9.51
C GLN A 63 -8.58 13.53 -9.21
N LYS A 64 -7.49 13.06 -8.62
CA LYS A 64 -7.26 11.66 -8.22
C LYS A 64 -6.80 11.61 -6.78
N GLU A 65 -6.94 10.44 -6.19
CA GLU A 65 -6.30 10.11 -4.92
C GLU A 65 -5.34 8.94 -5.15
N MET A 66 -4.13 9.07 -4.61
CA MET A 66 -3.11 8.04 -4.64
C MET A 66 -2.91 7.49 -3.23
N ILE A 67 -3.12 6.19 -3.09
CA ILE A 67 -3.02 5.43 -1.85
C ILE A 67 -1.74 4.62 -1.91
N ARG A 68 -0.92 4.72 -0.88
CA ARG A 68 0.33 3.96 -0.75
C ARG A 68 0.32 3.18 0.55
N ILE A 69 0.45 1.87 0.45
CA ILE A 69 0.48 0.95 1.59
C ILE A 69 1.76 0.13 1.52
N ILE A 70 2.50 0.09 2.62
CA ILE A 70 3.64 -0.81 2.78
C ILE A 70 3.14 -2.06 3.49
N VAL A 71 3.43 -3.23 2.92
CA VAL A 71 2.97 -4.55 3.39
C VAL A 71 4.14 -5.53 3.39
N SER A 72 4.08 -6.56 4.24
CA SER A 72 4.99 -7.70 4.10
C SER A 72 4.66 -8.51 2.85
N GLU A 73 5.64 -9.25 2.34
CA GLU A 73 5.47 -10.15 1.19
C GLU A 73 4.31 -11.14 1.39
N GLU A 74 4.19 -11.71 2.59
CA GLU A 74 3.10 -12.64 2.96
C GLU A 74 1.70 -12.03 2.80
N GLN A 75 1.56 -10.72 3.05
CA GLN A 75 0.26 -10.03 3.01
C GLN A 75 -0.04 -9.39 1.65
N ALA A 76 0.95 -9.29 0.77
CA ALA A 76 0.90 -8.44 -0.41
C ALA A 76 -0.28 -8.76 -1.32
N ASP A 77 -0.44 -10.03 -1.72
CA ASP A 77 -1.48 -10.45 -2.65
C ASP A 77 -2.88 -10.23 -2.08
N ARG A 78 -3.09 -10.61 -0.80
CA ARG A 78 -4.39 -10.44 -0.14
C ARG A 78 -4.79 -8.96 -0.04
N VAL A 79 -3.85 -8.08 0.32
CA VAL A 79 -4.11 -6.64 0.40
C VAL A 79 -4.36 -6.07 -0.99
N PHE A 80 -3.59 -6.49 -1.99
CA PHE A 80 -3.74 -6.07 -3.38
C PHE A 80 -5.14 -6.41 -3.91
N GLU A 81 -5.60 -7.65 -3.76
CA GLU A 81 -6.93 -8.08 -4.20
C GLU A 81 -8.06 -7.31 -3.51
N ALA A 82 -7.98 -7.12 -2.18
CA ALA A 82 -8.97 -6.37 -1.43
C ALA A 82 -9.08 -4.91 -1.92
N MET A 83 -7.93 -4.25 -2.13
CA MET A 83 -7.88 -2.89 -2.67
C MET A 83 -8.42 -2.82 -4.10
N PHE A 84 -8.10 -3.82 -4.94
CA PHE A 84 -8.54 -3.88 -6.34
C PHE A 84 -10.07 -3.87 -6.46
N LEU A 85 -10.72 -4.74 -5.69
CA LEU A 85 -12.18 -4.89 -5.70
C LEU A 85 -12.86 -3.67 -5.07
N ALA A 86 -12.36 -3.17 -3.95
CA ALA A 86 -12.90 -1.96 -3.30
C ALA A 86 -12.79 -0.72 -4.21
N GLY A 87 -11.67 -0.62 -4.95
CA GLY A 87 -11.44 0.45 -5.92
C GLY A 87 -12.28 0.34 -7.20
N GLN A 88 -12.94 -0.81 -7.43
CA GLN A 88 -13.66 -1.14 -8.67
C GLN A 88 -12.74 -1.02 -9.91
N LEU A 89 -11.48 -1.41 -9.77
CA LEU A 89 -10.47 -1.26 -10.83
C LEU A 89 -10.69 -2.22 -12.01
N ASP A 90 -11.63 -3.15 -11.88
CA ASP A 90 -12.21 -3.97 -12.94
C ASP A 90 -13.14 -3.19 -13.89
N ARG A 91 -13.49 -1.93 -13.55
CA ARG A 91 -14.38 -1.08 -14.37
C ARG A 91 -13.61 0.00 -15.13
N PRO A 92 -14.10 0.41 -16.32
CA PRO A 92 -13.44 1.44 -17.11
C PRO A 92 -13.33 2.78 -16.36
N GLY A 93 -12.12 3.37 -16.36
CA GLY A 93 -11.89 4.72 -15.84
C GLY A 93 -11.76 4.84 -14.32
N MET A 94 -11.68 3.72 -13.60
CA MET A 94 -11.64 3.72 -12.13
C MET A 94 -10.27 3.92 -11.53
N GLY A 95 -9.21 3.75 -12.32
CA GLY A 95 -7.85 3.97 -11.85
C GLY A 95 -6.84 2.97 -12.37
N ILE A 96 -5.70 2.92 -11.70
CA ILE A 96 -4.67 1.90 -11.89
C ILE A 96 -4.10 1.52 -10.52
N MET A 97 -3.59 0.30 -10.42
CA MET A 97 -2.88 -0.15 -9.22
C MET A 97 -1.70 -1.03 -9.62
N PHE A 98 -0.61 -0.89 -8.88
CA PHE A 98 0.63 -1.61 -9.10
C PHE A 98 1.37 -1.79 -7.78
N MET A 99 2.32 -2.71 -7.76
CA MET A 99 3.15 -3.01 -6.60
C MET A 99 4.63 -3.07 -6.97
N ASN A 100 5.49 -2.72 -6.02
CA ASN A 100 6.94 -2.72 -6.18
C ASN A 100 7.62 -3.27 -4.92
N ASP A 101 8.71 -4.01 -5.11
CA ASP A 101 9.59 -4.41 -4.02
C ASP A 101 10.26 -3.20 -3.38
N LEU A 102 10.32 -3.18 -2.04
CA LEU A 102 11.07 -2.18 -1.30
C LEU A 102 12.39 -2.75 -0.83
N THR A 103 13.50 -2.25 -1.39
CA THR A 103 14.83 -2.70 -0.98
C THR A 103 15.16 -2.34 0.46
N ARG A 104 14.63 -1.20 0.96
CA ARG A 104 14.86 -0.72 2.33
C ARG A 104 13.68 0.09 2.83
N VAL A 105 13.16 -0.28 3.99
CA VAL A 105 12.22 0.55 4.76
C VAL A 105 12.81 0.79 6.14
N ALA A 106 12.76 2.02 6.62
CA ALA A 106 13.26 2.37 7.95
C ALA A 106 12.26 3.29 8.65
N THR A 107 11.97 3.00 9.90
CA THR A 107 11.15 3.82 10.77
C THR A 107 11.68 3.77 12.20
N PHE A 108 11.15 4.62 13.06
CA PHE A 108 11.36 4.46 14.49
C PHE A 108 10.61 3.22 14.96
N ILE A 109 11.35 2.26 15.49
CA ILE A 109 10.80 1.05 16.11
C ILE A 109 11.18 1.13 17.59
N PRO A 110 10.21 1.13 18.51
CA PRO A 110 10.46 1.04 19.95
C PRO A 110 11.32 -0.19 20.31
N ASP A 111 12.20 -0.03 21.31
CA ASP A 111 13.15 -1.09 21.69
C ASP A 111 12.44 -2.38 22.13
N ASP A 112 11.29 -2.28 22.80
CA ASP A 112 10.47 -3.41 23.22
C ASP A 112 9.92 -4.24 22.05
N VAL A 113 9.55 -3.57 20.95
CA VAL A 113 9.10 -4.23 19.71
C VAL A 113 10.27 -4.92 19.01
N LEU A 114 11.44 -4.30 18.98
CA LEU A 114 12.66 -4.90 18.42
C LEU A 114 13.06 -6.17 19.19
N ASP A 115 13.04 -6.09 20.53
CA ASP A 115 13.38 -7.22 21.39
C ASP A 115 12.36 -8.36 21.29
N ALA A 116 11.09 -8.06 21.03
CA ALA A 116 10.07 -9.07 20.77
C ALA A 116 10.30 -9.78 19.43
N ALA A 117 10.57 -9.03 18.36
CA ALA A 117 10.82 -9.59 17.02
C ALA A 117 12.06 -10.50 16.99
N GLN A 118 13.14 -10.10 17.69
CA GLN A 118 14.36 -10.91 17.77
C GLN A 118 14.18 -12.21 18.58
N ARG A 119 13.20 -12.27 19.50
CA ARG A 119 12.88 -13.49 20.25
C ARG A 119 12.11 -14.49 19.39
N SER A 120 11.13 -14.03 18.62
CA SER A 120 10.37 -14.91 17.70
C SER A 120 11.24 -15.55 16.62
N GLU A 121 12.26 -14.83 16.11
CA GLU A 121 13.20 -15.39 15.13
C GLU A 121 14.09 -16.51 15.73
N ARG A 122 14.43 -16.43 17.01
CA ARG A 122 15.26 -17.44 17.68
C ARG A 122 14.47 -18.71 18.01
N GLU A 123 13.20 -18.56 18.38
CA GLU A 123 12.33 -19.69 18.73
C GLU A 123 11.85 -20.47 17.48
N GLY A 124 11.68 -19.80 16.34
CA GLY A 124 11.32 -20.45 15.07
C GLY A 124 12.48 -21.18 14.36
N GLY A 125 13.74 -20.89 14.73
CA GLY A 125 14.93 -21.50 14.12
C GLY A 125 15.37 -22.84 14.71
N ASP A 126 14.81 -23.24 15.85
CA ASP A 126 15.27 -24.40 16.64
C ASP A 126 14.44 -25.68 16.38
N THR A 127 13.64 -25.71 15.31
CA THR A 127 12.75 -26.85 14.96
C THR A 127 13.19 -27.60 13.68
N LEU A 128 14.48 -27.58 13.33
CA LEU A 128 15.04 -28.37 12.22
C LEU A 128 16.19 -29.29 12.68
#